data_AF-A0A497CG84-F1
#
_entry.id   AF-A0A497CG84-F1
#
_cell.length_a   1.000
_cell.length_b   1.000
_cell.length_c   1.000
_cell.angle_alpha   90.00
_cell.angle_beta   90.00
_cell.angle_gamma   90.00
#
_symmetry.space_group_name_H-M   'P 1'
#
loop_
_entity.id
_entity.type
_entity.pdbx_description
1 polymer ?
#
loop_
_entity_poly.entity_id
_entity_poly.type
_entity_poly.pdbx_seq_one_letter_code
_entity_poly.pdbx_strand_id
1 'polypeptide(L)' 'MKSKKILTITLALGLIAATSAIKVDVCHNVDNNPHVINIALPGAVAHLFQHSGDSLGSCGDDSNR' A
#
# COMPACT_ATOMS: atom_id res chain seq x y z
N MET A 1 10.76 -31.97 4.36
CA MET A 1 10.70 -30.53 4.71
C MET A 1 10.78 -29.58 3.52
N LYS A 2 11.47 -29.93 2.41
CA LYS A 2 11.62 -29.05 1.22
C LYS A 2 10.28 -28.63 0.58
N SER A 3 9.31 -29.53 0.50
CA SER A 3 8.00 -29.25 -0.11
C SER A 3 7.15 -28.23 0.65
N LYS A 4 7.28 -28.18 1.99
CA LYS A 4 6.57 -27.19 2.82
C LYS A 4 7.08 -25.76 2.55
N LYS A 5 8.39 -25.59 2.33
CA LYS A 5 8.99 -24.29 2.01
C LYS A 5 8.53 -23.75 0.66
N ILE A 6 8.48 -24.61 -0.36
CA ILE A 6 8.03 -24.22 -1.70
C ILE A 6 6.57 -23.78 -1.68
N LEU A 7 5.70 -24.56 -1.01
CA LEU A 7 4.28 -24.22 -0.89
C LEU A 7 4.07 -22.85 -0.21
N THR A 8 4.79 -22.56 0.87
CA THR A 8 4.72 -21.27 1.55
C THR A 8 5.15 -20.11 0.65
N ILE A 9 6.23 -20.27 -0.12
CA ILE A 9 6.72 -19.23 -1.04
C ILE A 9 5.69 -18.97 -2.14
N THR A 10 5.15 -20.03 -2.76
CA THR A 10 4.12 -19.89 -3.80
C THR A 10 2.86 -19.23 -3.26
N LEU A 11 2.44 -19.59 -2.04
CA LEU A 11 1.26 -18.99 -1.41
C LEU A 11 1.49 -17.51 -1.08
N ALA A 12 2.67 -17.14 -0.61
CA ALA A 12 3.03 -15.76 -0.35
C ALA A 12 3.07 -14.92 -1.65
N LEU A 13 3.66 -15.45 -2.71
CA LEU A 13 3.66 -14.80 -4.04
C LEU A 13 2.24 -14.62 -4.58
N GLY A 14 1.39 -15.64 -4.44
CA GLY A 14 -0.02 -15.56 -4.81
C GLY A 14 -0.77 -14.48 -4.02
N LEU A 15 -0.49 -14.34 -2.72
CA LEU A 15 -1.11 -13.32 -1.88
C LEU A 15 -0.66 -11.89 -2.26
N ILE A 16 0.62 -11.70 -2.57
CA ILE A 16 1.15 -10.41 -3.04
C ILE A 16 0.52 -10.05 -4.39
N ALA A 17 0.43 -11.02 -5.31
CA ALA A 17 -0.23 -10.82 -6.59
C ALA A 17 -1.73 -10.47 -6.41
N ALA A 18 -2.44 -11.14 -5.52
CA ALA A 18 -3.86 -10.86 -5.25
C ALA A 18 -4.06 -9.45 -4.64
N THR A 19 -3.21 -9.05 -3.70
CA THR A 19 -3.30 -7.72 -3.07
C THR A 19 -2.90 -6.59 -4.01
N SER A 20 -2.12 -6.85 -5.06
CA SER A 20 -1.82 -5.86 -6.10
C SER A 20 -3.05 -5.39 -6.90
N ALA A 21 -4.11 -6.20 -6.95
CA ALA A 21 -5.38 -5.83 -7.56
C ALA A 21 -6.21 -4.87 -6.67
N ILE A 22 -5.91 -4.82 -5.36
CA ILE A 22 -6.54 -3.89 -4.43
C ILE A 22 -5.84 -2.56 -4.57
N LYS A 23 -6.57 -1.53 -4.99
CA LYS A 23 -6.08 -0.15 -4.99
C LYS A 23 -6.58 0.58 -3.76
N VAL A 24 -5.75 1.45 -3.23
CA VAL A 24 -6.08 2.32 -2.10
C VAL A 24 -5.69 3.74 -2.43
N ASP A 25 -6.39 4.68 -1.79
CA ASP A 25 -6.07 6.09 -1.85
C ASP A 25 -5.02 6.41 -0.79
N VAL A 26 -4.03 7.19 -1.20
CA VAL A 26 -2.97 7.71 -0.35
C VAL A 26 -2.95 9.22 -0.53
N CYS A 27 -3.01 9.96 0.58
CA CYS A 27 -2.68 11.37 0.58
C CYS A 27 -1.17 11.50 0.48
N HIS A 28 -0.69 11.91 -0.69
CA HIS A 28 0.71 12.20 -0.94
C HIS A 28 0.97 13.67 -0.63
N ASN A 29 1.88 13.94 0.30
CA ASN A 29 2.22 15.29 0.73
C ASN A 29 3.75 15.46 0.79
N VAL A 30 4.33 15.70 -0.38
CA VAL A 30 5.73 16.09 -0.55
C VAL A 30 5.76 17.57 -0.91
N ASP A 31 6.73 18.30 -0.36
CA ASP A 31 6.93 19.74 -0.59
C ASP A 31 5.69 20.61 -0.32
N ASN A 32 4.89 20.25 0.70
CA ASN A 32 3.63 20.93 1.07
C ASN A 32 2.58 20.98 -0.06
N ASN A 33 2.56 19.98 -0.94
CA ASN A 33 1.60 19.86 -2.03
C ASN A 33 0.70 18.61 -1.86
N PRO A 34 -0.34 18.68 -1.01
CA PRO A 34 -1.19 17.52 -0.73
C PRO A 34 -2.08 17.17 -1.92
N HIS A 35 -2.01 15.92 -2.37
CA HIS A 35 -2.88 15.36 -3.40
C HIS A 35 -3.10 13.86 -3.22
N VAL A 36 -4.21 13.34 -3.74
CA VAL A 36 -4.53 11.92 -3.64
C VAL A 36 -3.92 11.16 -4.81
N ILE A 37 -3.23 10.06 -4.50
CA ILE A 37 -2.79 9.07 -5.48
C ILE A 37 -3.49 7.74 -5.23
N ASN A 38 -3.81 7.03 -6.31
CA ASN A 38 -4.46 5.72 -6.26
C ASN A 38 -3.46 4.65 -6.66
N ILE A 39 -2.97 3.90 -5.68
CA ILE A 39 -1.90 2.92 -5.88
C ILE A 39 -2.28 1.56 -5.29
N ALA A 40 -1.66 0.50 -5.82
CA ALA A 40 -1.90 -0.85 -5.33
C ALA A 40 -1.51 -0.98 -3.86
N LEU A 41 -2.23 -1.77 -3.06
CA LEU A 41 -2.04 -1.87 -1.61
C LEU A 41 -0.59 -2.22 -1.21
N PRO A 42 0.12 -3.18 -1.86
CA PRO A 42 1.54 -3.40 -1.58
C PRO A 42 2.42 -2.18 -1.90
N GLY A 43 2.06 -1.44 -2.96
CA GLY A 43 2.69 -0.19 -3.34
C GLY A 43 2.43 0.92 -2.32
N ALA A 44 1.22 1.03 -1.79
CA ALA A 44 0.87 1.99 -0.74
C ALA A 44 1.70 1.78 0.53
N VAL A 45 1.88 0.53 0.95
CA VAL A 45 2.75 0.19 2.08
C VAL A 45 4.17 0.70 1.82
N ALA A 46 4.75 0.37 0.66
CA ALA A 46 6.10 0.83 0.31
C ALA A 46 6.19 2.36 0.23
N HIS A 47 5.19 3.01 -0.36
CA HIS A 47 5.11 4.45 -0.57
C HIS A 47 5.10 5.22 0.76
N LEU A 48 4.31 4.75 1.75
CA LEU A 48 4.27 5.35 3.10
C LEU A 48 5.59 5.21 3.86
N PHE A 49 6.37 4.15 3.61
CA PHE A 49 7.72 4.03 4.19
C PHE A 49 8.72 4.98 3.52
N GLN A 50 8.53 5.30 2.25
CA GLN A 50 9.41 6.19 1.49
C GLN A 50 9.10 7.67 1.73
N HIS A 51 7.84 8.00 2.03
CA HIS A 51 7.36 9.37 2.20
C HIS A 51 6.67 9.54 3.56
N SER A 52 7.42 10.04 4.55
CA SER A 52 6.93 10.18 5.94
C SER A 52 5.80 11.19 6.12
N GLY A 53 5.53 12.03 5.12
CA GLY A 53 4.42 12.99 5.10
C GLY A 53 3.10 12.41 4.57
N ASP A 54 3.12 11.18 4.08
CA ASP A 54 1.98 10.56 3.42
C ASP A 54 1.11 9.78 4.40
N SER A 55 -0.17 9.68 4.07
CA SER A 55 -1.15 8.93 4.88
C SER A 55 -2.12 8.15 3.99
N LEU A 56 -2.70 7.07 4.54
CA LEU A 56 -3.80 6.38 3.88
C LEU A 56 -5.06 7.25 3.90
N GLY A 57 -5.79 7.30 2.78
CA GLY A 57 -7.03 8.06 2.62
C GLY A 57 -6.87 9.37 1.86
N SER A 58 -7.94 10.17 1.84
CA SER A 58 -7.97 11.45 1.13
C SER A 58 -7.18 12.54 1.87
N CYS A 59 -6.61 13.49 1.12
CA CYS A 59 -6.07 14.70 1.72
C CYS A 59 -7.20 15.61 2.21
N GLY A 60 -7.32 15.76 3.53
CA GLY A 60 -8.30 16.67 4.14
C GLY A 60 -9.66 16.06 4.51
N ASP A 61 -9.80 14.73 4.54
CA ASP A 61 -10.98 14.11 5.18
C ASP A 61 -10.80 14.06 6.71
N ASP A 62 -11.14 15.17 7.37
CA ASP A 62 -11.54 15.21 8.78
C ASP A 62 -12.88 14.47 9.04
N SER A 63 -13.20 13.43 8.27
CA SER A 63 -14.49 12.72 8.33
C SER A 63 -14.45 11.42 9.13
N ASN A 64 -13.37 11.13 9.88
CA ASN A 64 -13.27 9.90 10.66
C ASN A 64 -12.42 10.03 11.96
N ARG A 65 -12.73 11.04 12.77
CA ARG A 65 -12.38 11.06 14.20
C ARG A 65 -13.57 10.66 15.05
#